data_AF-A0AAD5ELE0-F1
#
_entry.id   AF-A0AAD5ELE0-F1
#
_cell.length_a   1.000
_cell.length_b   1.000
_cell.length_c   1.000
_cell.angle_alpha   90.00
_cell.angle_beta   90.00
_cell.angle_gamma   90.00
#
_symmetry.space_group_name_H-M   'P 1'
#
loop_
_entity.id
_entity.type
_entity.pdbx_description
1 polymer ?
#
loop_
_entity_poly.entity_id
_entity_poly.type
_entity_poly.pdbx_seq_one_letter_code
_entity_poly.pdbx_strand_id
1 'polypeptide(L)'
;MLHKVDVEHLLTRLQTLSSIAWHPLLVPLILMEKRVEGTAENLAFMRDSLYAIEKRTGTHKNYQGKEHHERLDYYAYGSKVWEQRNVQDMEFETAPGKLTSIVSDCAMFEAKSLINDSLLGWLLELNIALCEPGTKGELLALSAGSIQMKISAMRTWCNNNRVRSTYLAKRAEAQMQASLNLMAQRDNALNLKSTEAALRDSSDMRAIAWVTLAFLPATFMATFFSTSFFNFEQEGRHVSDWLWLYCVIAVSLTICVLAGWALWIRREAKN
;
A
#
# COMPACT_ATOMS: atom_id res chain seq x y z
N MET A 1 -30.77 3.92 -19.53
CA MET A 1 -32.24 3.77 -19.40
C MET A 1 -32.58 3.97 -17.93
N LEU A 2 -33.65 4.72 -17.60
CA LEU A 2 -34.14 4.77 -16.22
C LEU A 2 -34.60 3.38 -15.79
N HIS A 3 -34.14 2.90 -14.64
CA HIS A 3 -34.64 1.65 -14.05
C HIS A 3 -36.07 1.83 -13.54
N LYS A 4 -36.82 0.72 -13.40
CA LYS A 4 -38.20 0.73 -12.90
C LYS A 4 -38.35 1.50 -11.58
N VAL A 5 -37.41 1.29 -10.65
CA VAL A 5 -37.33 2.00 -9.35
C VAL A 5 -37.20 3.51 -9.53
N ASP A 6 -36.48 3.94 -10.56
CA ASP A 6 -36.24 5.35 -10.86
C ASP A 6 -37.52 6.05 -11.30
N VAL A 7 -38.34 5.33 -12.08
CA VAL A 7 -39.63 5.80 -12.58
C VAL A 7 -40.66 5.83 -11.46
N GLU A 8 -40.68 4.83 -10.58
CA GLU A 8 -41.55 4.79 -9.40
C GLU A 8 -41.22 5.94 -8.43
N HIS A 9 -39.93 6.20 -8.17
CA HIS A 9 -39.51 7.34 -7.36
C HIS A 9 -39.94 8.67 -7.98
N LEU A 10 -39.75 8.85 -9.29
CA LEU A 10 -40.15 10.07 -10.00
C LEU A 10 -41.67 10.27 -9.95
N LEU A 11 -42.45 9.21 -10.16
CA LEU A 11 -43.91 9.25 -10.06
C LEU A 11 -44.38 9.66 -8.65
N THR A 12 -43.77 9.07 -7.61
CA THR A 12 -44.09 9.37 -6.22
C THR A 12 -43.80 10.84 -5.90
N ARG A 13 -42.64 11.36 -6.32
CA ARG A 13 -42.29 12.78 -6.10
C ARG A 13 -43.22 13.72 -6.86
N LEU A 14 -43.63 13.38 -8.08
CA LEU A 14 -44.60 14.17 -8.85
C LEU A 14 -45.98 14.20 -8.17
N GLN A 15 -46.45 13.07 -7.62
CA GLN A 15 -47.71 13.01 -6.88
C GLN A 15 -47.67 13.89 -5.61
N THR A 16 -46.54 13.90 -4.90
CA THR A 16 -46.36 14.75 -3.70
C THR A 16 -46.26 16.24 -4.02
N LEU A 17 -45.79 16.60 -5.22
CA LEU A 17 -45.59 17.98 -5.67
C LEU A 17 -46.66 18.41 -6.70
N SER A 18 -47.87 17.86 -6.58
CA SER A 18 -48.97 18.08 -7.53
C SER A 18 -49.34 19.56 -7.70
N SER A 19 -49.17 20.38 -6.66
CA SER A 19 -49.41 21.83 -6.68
C SER A 19 -48.43 22.61 -7.58
N ILE A 20 -47.25 22.07 -7.86
CA ILE A 20 -46.19 22.69 -8.67
C ILE A 20 -45.92 21.84 -9.94
N ALA A 21 -46.77 20.84 -10.23
CA ALA A 21 -46.63 19.91 -11.35
C ALA A 21 -46.45 20.60 -12.72
N TRP A 22 -46.97 21.82 -12.85
CA TRP A 22 -46.94 22.64 -14.07
C TRP A 22 -45.60 23.35 -14.30
N HIS A 23 -44.70 23.36 -13.32
CA HIS A 23 -43.46 24.11 -13.42
C HIS A 23 -42.42 23.37 -14.31
N PRO A 24 -41.83 24.01 -15.33
CA PRO A 24 -40.92 23.35 -16.28
C PRO A 24 -39.65 22.79 -15.62
N LEU A 25 -39.21 23.39 -14.51
CA LEU A 25 -38.05 22.92 -13.76
C LEU A 25 -38.31 21.76 -12.80
N LEU A 26 -39.56 21.31 -12.61
CA LEU A 26 -39.87 20.28 -11.62
C LEU A 26 -39.17 18.95 -11.93
N VAL A 27 -39.25 18.49 -13.18
CA VAL A 27 -38.61 17.24 -13.60
C VAL A 27 -37.08 17.32 -13.50
N PRO A 28 -36.39 18.36 -14.04
CA PRO A 28 -34.96 18.55 -13.80
C PRO A 28 -34.58 18.56 -12.32
N LEU A 29 -35.37 19.18 -11.44
CA LEU A 29 -35.10 19.23 -10.00
C LEU A 29 -35.21 17.86 -9.33
N ILE A 30 -36.21 17.05 -9.70
CA ILE A 30 -36.35 15.68 -9.18
C ILE A 30 -35.18 14.80 -9.63
N LEU A 31 -34.74 14.97 -10.88
CA LEU A 31 -33.57 14.24 -11.39
C LEU A 31 -32.28 14.66 -10.68
N MET A 32 -32.10 15.96 -10.43
CA MET A 32 -30.95 16.46 -9.66
C MET A 32 -30.96 15.97 -8.23
N GLU A 33 -32.11 16.01 -7.56
CA GLU A 33 -32.28 15.53 -6.19
C GLU A 33 -31.81 14.10 -6.05
N LYS A 34 -32.30 13.21 -6.93
CA LYS A 34 -31.88 11.81 -6.94
C LYS A 34 -30.37 11.64 -7.18
N ARG A 35 -29.81 12.44 -8.10
CA ARG A 35 -28.37 12.38 -8.43
C ARG A 35 -27.49 12.85 -7.26
N VAL A 36 -27.97 13.80 -6.47
CA VAL A 36 -27.27 14.30 -5.27
C VAL A 36 -27.38 13.32 -4.11
N GLU A 37 -28.55 12.75 -3.85
CA GLU A 37 -28.79 11.79 -2.76
C GLU A 37 -27.93 10.54 -2.88
N GLY A 38 -27.87 9.92 -4.07
CA GLY A 38 -27.08 8.70 -4.28
C GLY A 38 -25.57 8.88 -4.06
N THR A 39 -25.06 10.11 -4.08
CA THR A 39 -23.63 10.37 -3.81
C THR A 39 -23.30 10.21 -2.32
N ALA A 40 -24.22 10.56 -1.43
CA ALA A 40 -23.98 10.54 0.02
C ALA A 40 -23.87 9.10 0.57
N GLU A 41 -24.67 8.17 0.05
CA GLU A 41 -24.64 6.75 0.42
C GLU A 41 -23.32 6.09 0.02
N ASN A 42 -22.87 6.34 -1.22
CA ASN A 42 -21.59 5.83 -1.70
C ASN A 42 -20.41 6.38 -0.87
N LEU A 43 -20.45 7.66 -0.48
CA LEU A 43 -19.46 8.25 0.44
C LEU A 43 -19.46 7.59 1.82
N ALA A 44 -20.61 7.14 2.33
CA ALA A 44 -20.69 6.40 3.58
C ALA A 44 -20.05 5.00 3.44
N PHE A 45 -20.32 4.30 2.35
CA PHE A 45 -19.70 3.01 2.06
C PHE A 45 -18.16 3.09 1.95
N MET A 46 -17.64 4.12 1.27
CA MET A 46 -16.19 4.35 1.19
C MET A 46 -15.57 4.65 2.56
N ARG A 47 -16.23 5.44 3.39
CA ARG A 47 -15.79 5.71 4.77
C ARG A 47 -15.68 4.40 5.55
N ASP A 48 -16.68 3.54 5.47
CA ASP A 48 -16.73 2.29 6.24
C ASP A 48 -15.69 1.28 5.72
N SER A 49 -15.44 1.28 4.41
CA SER A 49 -14.36 0.51 3.78
C SER A 49 -12.98 0.99 4.24
N LEU A 50 -12.75 2.31 4.23
CA LEU A 50 -11.51 2.92 4.73
C LEU A 50 -11.28 2.57 6.21
N TYR A 51 -12.34 2.67 7.01
CA TYR A 51 -12.34 2.30 8.42
C TYR A 51 -11.93 0.83 8.63
N ALA A 52 -12.47 -0.09 7.83
CA ALA A 52 -12.13 -1.50 7.91
C ALA A 52 -10.64 -1.75 7.58
N ILE A 53 -10.09 -1.05 6.58
CA ILE A 53 -8.68 -1.17 6.20
C ILE A 53 -7.76 -0.64 7.30
N GLU A 54 -8.06 0.53 7.86
CA GLU A 54 -7.30 1.10 8.98
C GLU A 54 -7.29 0.15 10.19
N LYS A 55 -8.41 -0.53 10.45
CA LYS A 55 -8.50 -1.50 11.56
C LYS A 55 -7.65 -2.74 11.31
N ARG A 56 -7.64 -3.27 10.08
CA ARG A 56 -6.82 -4.43 9.67
C ARG A 56 -5.32 -4.11 9.64
N THR A 57 -4.96 -2.90 9.27
CA THR A 57 -3.57 -2.43 9.22
C THR A 57 -3.06 -1.88 10.55
N GLY A 58 -3.90 -1.85 11.59
CA GLY A 58 -3.51 -1.39 12.93
C GLY A 58 -3.27 0.12 13.04
N THR A 59 -3.71 0.92 12.05
CA THR A 59 -3.49 2.38 12.01
C THR A 59 -4.71 3.19 12.43
N HIS A 60 -5.82 2.52 12.78
CA HIS A 60 -7.05 3.17 13.16
C HIS A 60 -6.95 3.97 14.47
N LYS A 61 -7.56 5.15 14.53
CA LYS A 61 -7.61 6.01 15.73
C LYS A 61 -8.73 5.59 16.70
N ASN A 62 -8.40 4.90 17.79
CA ASN A 62 -9.35 4.53 18.86
C ASN A 62 -9.60 5.68 19.87
N TYR A 63 -10.07 6.85 19.42
CA TYR A 63 -10.02 8.08 20.24
C TYR A 63 -11.24 8.40 21.12
N GLN A 64 -12.19 7.50 21.35
CA GLN A 64 -13.35 7.84 22.20
C GLN A 64 -13.61 6.78 23.27
N GLY A 65 -13.20 7.09 24.50
CA GLY A 65 -13.59 6.38 25.72
C GLY A 65 -15.08 6.55 26.00
N LYS A 66 -15.93 5.91 25.21
CA LYS A 66 -17.37 5.76 25.47
C LYS A 66 -17.62 4.32 25.90
N GLU A 67 -18.25 4.16 27.06
CA GLU A 67 -18.58 2.88 27.72
C GLU A 67 -19.20 1.81 26.79
N HIS A 68 -19.95 2.21 25.76
CA HIS A 68 -20.52 1.27 24.77
C HIS A 68 -19.46 0.55 23.89
N HIS A 69 -18.23 1.05 23.83
CA HIS A 69 -17.14 0.45 23.05
C HIS A 69 -16.31 -0.60 23.84
N GLU A 70 -16.53 -0.73 25.15
CA GLU A 70 -15.85 -1.73 25.99
C GLU A 70 -16.54 -3.11 25.98
N ARG A 71 -17.87 -3.15 25.75
CA ARG A 71 -18.64 -4.40 25.76
C ARG A 71 -18.50 -5.25 24.49
N LEU A 72 -18.07 -4.63 23.41
CA LEU A 72 -17.75 -5.30 22.15
C LEU A 72 -16.22 -5.43 22.16
N ASP A 73 -15.69 -6.64 22.22
CA ASP A 73 -14.27 -7.05 22.29
C ASP A 73 -13.42 -6.63 21.05
N TYR A 74 -13.76 -5.49 20.48
CA TYR A 74 -13.41 -5.00 19.16
C TYR A 74 -12.43 -3.81 19.19
N TYR A 75 -12.15 -3.21 20.35
CA TYR A 75 -11.32 -1.99 20.51
C TYR A 75 -10.22 -2.15 21.59
N ALA A 76 -9.07 -1.49 21.40
CA ALA A 76 -7.98 -1.40 22.38
C ALA A 76 -7.95 0.00 23.01
N TYR A 77 -7.67 0.12 24.31
CA TYR A 77 -7.72 1.39 25.09
C TYR A 77 -6.39 1.69 25.82
N GLY A 78 -6.14 2.97 26.16
CA GLY A 78 -4.94 3.40 26.90
C GLY A 78 -3.64 3.38 26.08
N SER A 79 -2.50 3.04 26.71
CA SER A 79 -1.22 2.83 25.99
C SER A 79 -1.31 1.71 24.95
N LYS A 80 -2.27 0.78 25.11
CA LYS A 80 -2.57 -0.30 24.17
C LYS A 80 -3.23 0.15 22.86
N VAL A 81 -3.66 1.42 22.77
CA VAL A 81 -4.08 2.03 21.49
C VAL A 81 -2.93 2.05 20.48
N TRP A 82 -1.70 2.12 20.97
CA TRP A 82 -0.47 2.13 20.19
C TRP A 82 0.21 0.75 20.14
N GLU A 83 -0.34 -0.26 20.80
CA GLU A 83 0.18 -1.63 20.73
C GLU A 83 -0.22 -2.23 19.38
N GLN A 84 0.78 -2.55 18.55
CA GLN A 84 0.58 -3.36 17.35
C GLN A 84 -0.12 -4.66 17.75
N ARG A 85 -1.38 -4.85 17.32
CA ARG A 85 -1.97 -6.19 17.32
C ARG A 85 -1.11 -7.10 16.44
N ASN A 86 -0.94 -8.34 16.87
CA ASN A 86 -0.11 -9.39 16.28
C ASN A 86 0.24 -9.15 14.81
N VAL A 87 1.53 -8.90 14.56
CA VAL A 87 2.12 -8.59 13.24
C VAL A 87 1.78 -9.63 12.16
N GLN A 88 1.36 -10.83 12.57
CA GLN A 88 1.00 -11.95 11.71
C GLN A 88 -0.39 -11.85 11.06
N ASP A 89 -1.32 -11.05 11.59
CA ASP A 89 -2.69 -10.93 11.06
C ASP A 89 -2.92 -9.68 10.18
N MET A 90 -1.90 -8.83 10.00
CA MET A 90 -2.05 -7.58 9.26
C MET A 90 -1.88 -7.78 7.75
N GLU A 91 -2.98 -7.70 6.99
CA GLU A 91 -3.03 -7.74 5.51
C GLU A 91 -2.45 -6.46 4.85
N PHE A 92 -1.19 -6.11 5.13
CA PHE A 92 -0.55 -4.92 4.55
C PHE A 92 -0.40 -5.00 3.03
N GLU A 93 -0.21 -6.18 2.46
CA GLU A 93 0.06 -6.33 1.02
C GLU A 93 -1.13 -5.88 0.14
N THR A 94 -2.36 -6.09 0.60
CA THR A 94 -3.57 -5.70 -0.16
C THR A 94 -4.07 -4.30 0.18
N ALA A 95 -3.57 -3.70 1.26
CA ALA A 95 -4.07 -2.42 1.77
C ALA A 95 -3.80 -1.24 0.83
N PRO A 96 -2.59 -1.04 0.26
CA PRO A 96 -2.33 0.03 -0.69
C PRO A 96 -3.29 -0.01 -1.89
N GLY A 97 -3.50 -1.18 -2.50
CA GLY A 97 -4.40 -1.32 -3.65
C GLY A 97 -5.85 -0.94 -3.33
N LYS A 98 -6.36 -1.39 -2.18
CA LYS A 98 -7.71 -1.02 -1.71
C LYS A 98 -7.82 0.47 -1.41
N LEU A 99 -6.80 1.08 -0.80
CA LEU A 99 -6.77 2.51 -0.50
C LEU A 99 -6.71 3.36 -1.78
N THR A 100 -5.91 2.96 -2.77
CA THR A 100 -5.87 3.61 -4.08
C THR A 100 -7.22 3.58 -4.79
N SER A 101 -7.95 2.46 -4.70
CA SER A 101 -9.32 2.36 -5.22
C SER A 101 -10.24 3.38 -4.54
N ILE A 102 -10.20 3.48 -3.20
CA ILE A 102 -11.01 4.45 -2.44
C ILE A 102 -10.67 5.90 -2.83
N VAL A 103 -9.38 6.22 -3.01
CA VAL A 103 -8.94 7.55 -3.45
C VAL A 103 -9.51 7.87 -4.84
N SER A 104 -9.46 6.90 -5.76
CA SER A 104 -9.99 7.05 -7.12
C SER A 104 -11.50 7.24 -7.13
N ASP A 105 -12.24 6.47 -6.32
CA ASP A 105 -13.69 6.65 -6.16
C ASP A 105 -14.00 8.03 -5.58
N CYS A 106 -13.27 8.48 -4.56
CA CYS A 106 -13.42 9.82 -3.99
C CYS A 106 -13.17 10.92 -5.03
N ALA A 107 -12.14 10.79 -5.87
CA ALA A 107 -11.88 11.74 -6.95
C ALA A 107 -13.04 11.77 -7.97
N MET A 108 -13.61 10.61 -8.30
CA MET A 108 -14.79 10.52 -9.16
C MET A 108 -16.00 11.24 -8.52
N PHE A 109 -16.26 11.03 -7.23
CA PHE A 109 -17.39 11.68 -6.55
C PHE A 109 -17.21 13.19 -6.37
N GLU A 110 -15.97 13.66 -6.19
CA GLU A 110 -15.65 15.08 -6.24
C GLU A 110 -15.99 15.68 -7.62
N ALA A 111 -15.52 15.05 -8.71
CA ALA A 111 -15.84 15.50 -10.07
C ALA A 111 -17.34 15.48 -10.35
N LYS A 112 -18.05 14.43 -9.92
CA LYS A 112 -19.53 14.36 -10.02
C LYS A 112 -20.19 15.51 -9.27
N SER A 113 -19.71 15.85 -8.08
CA SER A 113 -20.27 16.93 -7.27
C SER A 113 -20.05 18.31 -7.91
N LEU A 114 -18.90 18.54 -8.56
CA LEU A 114 -18.62 19.76 -9.33
C LEU A 114 -19.54 19.89 -10.56
N ILE A 115 -19.74 18.80 -11.31
CA ILE A 115 -20.66 18.79 -12.46
C ILE A 115 -22.10 19.02 -12.01
N ASN A 116 -22.51 18.44 -10.87
CA ASN A 116 -23.86 18.67 -10.35
C ASN A 116 -24.04 20.12 -9.90
N ASP A 117 -23.02 20.71 -9.26
CA ASP A 117 -23.02 22.10 -8.83
C ASP A 117 -23.20 23.07 -10.01
N SER A 118 -22.48 22.84 -11.11
CA SER A 118 -22.59 23.66 -12.33
C SER A 118 -23.95 23.50 -13.01
N LEU A 119 -24.50 22.29 -13.07
CA LEU A 119 -25.85 22.05 -13.60
C LEU A 119 -26.93 22.72 -12.74
N LEU A 120 -26.78 22.69 -11.41
CA LEU A 120 -27.65 23.46 -10.50
C LEU A 120 -27.46 24.97 -10.70
N GLY A 121 -26.25 25.43 -11.01
CA GLY A 121 -25.91 26.79 -11.49
C GLY A 121 -26.81 27.20 -12.65
N TRP A 122 -26.74 26.42 -13.72
CA TRP A 122 -27.53 26.64 -14.93
C TRP A 122 -29.05 26.60 -14.67
N LEU A 123 -29.54 25.66 -13.84
CA LEU A 123 -30.96 25.60 -13.47
C LEU A 123 -31.43 26.83 -12.68
N LEU A 124 -30.55 27.41 -11.87
CA LEU A 124 -30.85 28.64 -11.14
C LEU A 124 -31.00 29.83 -12.09
N GLU A 125 -30.07 29.97 -13.04
CA GLU A 125 -30.13 31.00 -14.09
C GLU A 125 -31.39 30.83 -14.94
N LEU A 126 -31.74 29.60 -15.30
CA LEU A 126 -32.96 29.30 -16.04
C LEU A 126 -34.21 29.69 -15.25
N ASN A 127 -34.24 29.41 -13.94
CA ASN A 127 -35.35 29.82 -13.08
C ASN A 127 -35.53 31.34 -13.06
N ILE A 128 -34.44 32.09 -13.05
CA ILE A 128 -34.47 33.56 -13.09
C ILE A 128 -34.98 34.06 -14.45
N ALA A 129 -34.46 33.51 -15.55
CA ALA A 129 -34.87 33.87 -16.91
C ALA A 129 -36.36 33.58 -17.17
N LEU A 130 -36.89 32.49 -16.62
CA LEU A 130 -38.32 32.16 -16.72
C LEU A 130 -39.24 33.13 -15.96
N CYS A 131 -38.70 33.92 -15.04
CA CYS A 131 -39.45 34.92 -14.26
C CYS A 131 -39.45 36.32 -14.91
N GLU A 132 -38.88 36.49 -16.11
CA GLU A 132 -38.92 37.75 -16.83
C GLU A 132 -40.37 38.22 -17.11
N PRO A 133 -40.61 39.54 -17.13
CA PRO A 133 -41.96 40.10 -17.14
C PRO A 133 -42.76 39.71 -18.40
N GLY A 134 -43.84 38.96 -18.19
CA GLY A 134 -44.82 38.51 -19.18
C GLY A 134 -45.99 37.75 -18.52
N THR A 135 -47.09 37.47 -19.23
CA THR A 135 -48.35 36.93 -18.67
C THR A 135 -48.22 35.56 -17.98
N LYS A 136 -47.21 34.76 -18.34
CA LYS A 136 -46.87 33.49 -17.66
C LYS A 136 -45.83 33.67 -16.53
N GLY A 137 -45.11 34.79 -16.53
CA GLY A 137 -44.04 35.10 -15.57
C GLY A 137 -44.58 35.35 -14.15
N GLU A 138 -45.76 35.95 -13.99
CA GLU A 138 -46.37 36.20 -12.67
C GLU A 138 -46.71 34.91 -11.91
N LEU A 139 -47.26 33.90 -12.60
CA LEU A 139 -47.58 32.61 -11.99
C LEU A 139 -46.31 31.81 -11.64
N LEU A 140 -45.28 31.91 -12.49
CA LEU A 140 -43.98 31.28 -12.25
C LEU A 140 -43.24 31.95 -11.08
N ALA A 141 -43.34 33.27 -10.94
CA ALA A 141 -42.72 34.05 -9.88
C ALA A 141 -43.17 33.63 -8.47
N LEU A 142 -44.42 33.21 -8.30
CA LEU A 142 -44.95 32.68 -7.03
C LEU A 142 -44.23 31.39 -6.59
N SER A 143 -43.85 30.54 -7.54
CA SER A 143 -43.15 29.26 -7.29
C SER A 143 -41.62 29.37 -7.35
N ALA A 144 -41.11 30.43 -7.97
CA ALA A 144 -39.68 30.66 -8.20
C ALA A 144 -38.88 30.69 -6.90
N GLY A 145 -39.39 31.32 -5.85
CA GLY A 145 -38.71 31.37 -4.54
C GLY A 145 -38.54 29.98 -3.92
N SER A 146 -39.55 29.12 -4.00
CA SER A 146 -39.47 27.73 -3.51
C SER A 146 -38.44 26.92 -4.30
N ILE A 147 -38.40 27.11 -5.62
CA ILE A 147 -37.45 26.43 -6.51
C ILE A 147 -36.02 26.90 -6.26
N GLN A 148 -35.80 28.21 -6.11
CA GLN A 148 -34.49 28.76 -5.74
C GLN A 148 -33.99 28.17 -4.42
N MET A 149 -34.86 28.07 -3.41
CA MET A 149 -34.50 27.46 -2.12
C MET A 149 -34.16 25.97 -2.27
N LYS A 150 -34.88 25.23 -3.12
CA LYS A 150 -34.54 23.82 -3.39
C LYS A 150 -33.19 23.68 -4.10
N ILE A 151 -32.91 24.53 -5.09
CA ILE A 151 -31.63 24.55 -5.81
C ILE A 151 -30.47 24.91 -4.88
N SER A 152 -30.63 25.93 -4.02
CA SER A 152 -29.59 26.36 -3.08
C SER A 152 -29.30 25.30 -2.02
N ALA A 153 -30.34 24.59 -1.54
CA ALA A 153 -30.18 23.44 -0.67
C ALA A 153 -29.39 22.33 -1.36
N MET A 154 -29.77 21.91 -2.58
CA MET A 154 -29.03 20.89 -3.33
C MET A 154 -27.57 21.30 -3.59
N ARG A 155 -27.32 22.59 -3.86
CA ARG A 155 -25.95 23.10 -4.06
C ARG A 155 -25.12 22.96 -2.79
N THR A 156 -25.70 23.27 -1.63
CA THR A 156 -25.07 23.04 -0.33
C THR A 156 -24.74 21.58 -0.10
N TRP A 157 -25.63 20.66 -0.51
CA TRP A 157 -25.40 19.22 -0.42
C TRP A 157 -24.28 18.75 -1.36
N CYS A 158 -24.22 19.24 -2.60
CA CYS A 158 -23.11 18.98 -3.52
C CYS A 158 -21.78 19.42 -2.91
N ASN A 159 -21.72 20.62 -2.34
CA ASN A 159 -20.52 21.11 -1.71
C ASN A 159 -20.13 20.27 -0.48
N ASN A 160 -21.09 19.86 0.35
CA ASN A 160 -20.84 18.97 1.48
C ASN A 160 -20.26 17.62 1.01
N ASN A 161 -20.88 16.99 0.01
CA ASN A 161 -20.41 15.73 -0.56
C ASN A 161 -19.00 15.87 -1.14
N ARG A 162 -18.71 16.98 -1.83
CA ARG A 162 -17.37 17.31 -2.33
C ARG A 162 -16.33 17.39 -1.21
N VAL A 163 -16.65 18.14 -0.15
CA VAL A 163 -15.76 18.27 1.02
C VAL A 163 -15.55 16.92 1.72
N ARG A 164 -16.60 16.11 1.85
CA ARG A 164 -16.48 14.74 2.39
C ARG A 164 -15.59 13.85 1.52
N SER A 165 -15.73 13.94 0.20
CA SER A 165 -14.93 13.17 -0.75
C SER A 165 -13.45 13.52 -0.65
N THR A 166 -13.11 14.80 -0.68
CA THR A 166 -11.73 15.28 -0.53
C THR A 166 -11.12 14.92 0.83
N TYR A 167 -11.92 14.99 1.90
CA TYR A 167 -11.49 14.54 3.22
C TYR A 167 -11.16 13.03 3.24
N LEU A 168 -12.03 12.19 2.70
CA LEU A 168 -11.82 10.74 2.66
C LEU A 168 -10.62 10.36 1.78
N ALA A 169 -10.45 11.04 0.64
CA ALA A 169 -9.28 10.87 -0.23
C ALA A 169 -7.98 11.17 0.52
N LYS A 170 -7.88 12.35 1.15
CA LYS A 170 -6.69 12.74 1.94
C LYS A 170 -6.39 11.75 3.07
N ARG A 171 -7.42 11.23 3.73
CA ARG A 171 -7.26 10.23 4.79
C ARG A 171 -6.76 8.90 4.23
N ALA A 172 -7.31 8.44 3.12
CA ALA A 172 -6.88 7.22 2.43
C ALA A 172 -5.44 7.34 1.89
N GLU A 173 -5.05 8.50 1.34
CA GLU A 173 -3.68 8.79 0.90
C GLU A 173 -2.67 8.73 2.05
N ALA A 174 -2.98 9.39 3.18
CA ALA A 174 -2.12 9.35 4.36
C ALA A 174 -1.93 7.91 4.86
N GLN A 175 -3.00 7.12 4.86
CA GLN A 175 -2.98 5.71 5.23
C GLN A 175 -2.17 4.85 4.25
N MET A 176 -2.28 5.14 2.95
CA MET A 176 -1.52 4.45 1.90
C MET A 176 -0.02 4.69 2.07
N GLN A 177 0.38 5.95 2.28
CA GLN A 177 1.78 6.30 2.53
C GLN A 177 2.33 5.64 3.79
N ALA A 178 1.55 5.61 4.88
CA ALA A 178 1.94 4.90 6.10
C ALA A 178 2.14 3.39 5.83
N SER A 179 1.23 2.76 5.09
CA SER A 179 1.31 1.33 4.75
C SER A 179 2.56 1.02 3.92
N LEU A 180 2.85 1.83 2.90
CA LEU A 180 4.05 1.67 2.06
C LEU A 180 5.35 1.84 2.85
N ASN A 181 5.41 2.82 3.74
CA ASN A 181 6.57 3.04 4.60
C ASN A 181 6.82 1.84 5.54
N LEU A 182 5.76 1.29 6.14
CA LEU A 182 5.87 0.10 6.99
C LEU A 182 6.31 -1.14 6.20
N MET A 183 5.82 -1.32 4.98
CA MET A 183 6.27 -2.40 4.09
C MET A 183 7.76 -2.26 3.77
N ALA A 184 8.21 -1.07 3.36
CA ALA A 184 9.63 -0.82 3.09
C ALA A 184 10.52 -1.05 4.32
N GLN A 185 10.07 -0.66 5.51
CA GLN A 185 10.80 -0.94 6.76
C GLN A 185 10.92 -2.45 7.03
N ARG A 186 9.85 -3.22 6.79
CA ARG A 186 9.86 -4.68 6.93
C ARG A 186 10.81 -5.33 5.94
N ASP A 187 10.78 -4.92 4.68
CA ASP A 187 11.65 -5.46 3.64
C ASP A 187 13.12 -5.16 3.93
N ASN A 188 13.43 -3.95 4.40
CA ASN A 188 14.78 -3.59 4.84
C ASN A 188 15.24 -4.47 6.01
N ALA A 189 14.37 -4.72 7.00
CA ALA A 189 14.71 -5.59 8.13
C ALA A 189 14.93 -7.05 7.70
N LEU A 190 14.16 -7.57 6.74
CA LEU A 190 14.36 -8.90 6.16
C LEU A 190 15.67 -8.97 5.37
N ASN A 191 15.95 -7.95 4.54
CA ASN A 191 17.20 -7.86 3.78
C ASN A 191 18.43 -7.82 4.70
N LEU A 192 18.37 -7.11 5.83
CA LEU A 192 19.45 -7.10 6.81
C LEU A 192 19.70 -8.50 7.40
N LYS A 193 18.64 -9.22 7.77
CA LYS A 193 18.76 -10.60 8.29
C LYS A 193 19.31 -11.55 7.23
N SER A 194 18.84 -11.45 5.99
CA SER A 194 19.35 -12.25 4.87
C SER A 194 20.82 -11.93 4.57
N THR A 195 21.21 -10.66 4.65
CA THR A 195 22.61 -10.23 4.48
C THR A 195 23.47 -10.77 5.60
N GLU A 196 23.02 -10.71 6.85
CA GLU A 196 23.75 -11.31 7.99
C GLU A 196 23.94 -12.82 7.81
N ALA A 197 22.88 -13.53 7.40
CA ALA A 197 22.95 -14.95 7.10
C ALA A 197 23.92 -15.25 5.94
N ALA A 198 23.90 -14.46 4.86
CA ALA A 198 24.81 -14.59 3.74
C ALA A 198 26.27 -14.28 4.12
N LEU A 199 26.51 -13.33 5.02
CA LEU A 199 27.85 -13.03 5.56
C LEU A 199 28.38 -14.20 6.40
N ARG A 200 27.53 -14.84 7.21
CA ARG A 200 27.88 -16.06 7.95
C ARG A 200 28.21 -17.21 7.00
N ASP A 201 27.37 -17.45 6.00
CA ASP A 201 27.60 -18.46 4.96
C ASP A 201 28.90 -18.19 4.19
N SER A 202 29.20 -16.92 3.88
CA SER A 202 30.47 -16.51 3.28
C SER A 202 31.68 -16.82 4.18
N SER A 203 31.52 -16.71 5.51
CA SER A 203 32.59 -17.06 6.45
C SER A 203 32.87 -18.56 6.49
N ASP A 204 31.83 -19.39 6.42
CA ASP A 204 31.96 -20.85 6.31
C ASP A 204 32.57 -21.25 4.96
N MET A 205 32.16 -20.60 3.87
CA MET A 205 32.76 -20.78 2.55
C MET A 205 34.27 -20.46 2.55
N ARG A 206 34.68 -19.39 3.27
CA ARG A 206 36.10 -19.07 3.45
C ARG A 206 36.83 -20.13 4.27
N ALA A 207 36.20 -20.74 5.28
CA ALA A 207 36.79 -21.83 6.06
C ALA A 207 37.08 -23.07 5.19
N ILE A 208 36.13 -23.47 4.33
CA ILE A 208 36.33 -24.56 3.39
C ILE A 208 37.47 -24.24 2.41
N ALA A 209 37.51 -23.01 1.89
CA ALA A 209 38.59 -22.56 1.00
C ALA A 209 39.97 -22.62 1.68
N TRP A 210 40.07 -22.29 2.97
CA TRP A 210 41.32 -22.46 3.73
C TRP A 210 41.76 -23.92 3.81
N VAL A 211 40.81 -24.82 4.09
CA VAL A 211 41.09 -26.26 4.17
C VAL A 211 41.59 -26.78 2.83
N THR A 212 40.92 -26.46 1.72
CA THR A 212 41.36 -26.92 0.38
C THR A 212 42.72 -26.34 0.00
N LEU A 213 42.98 -25.07 0.30
CA LEU A 213 44.25 -24.41 0.04
C LEU A 213 45.41 -25.03 0.85
N ALA A 214 45.16 -25.55 2.05
CA ALA A 214 46.15 -26.25 2.87
C ALA A 214 46.45 -27.67 2.34
N PHE A 215 45.45 -28.40 1.86
CA PHE A 215 45.61 -29.77 1.37
C PHE A 215 46.14 -29.88 -0.07
N LEU A 216 45.91 -28.86 -0.90
CA LEU A 216 46.28 -28.88 -2.32
C LEU A 216 47.80 -29.01 -2.57
N PRO A 217 48.69 -28.26 -1.86
CA PRO A 217 50.15 -28.46 -1.91
C PRO A 217 50.59 -29.86 -1.50
N ALA A 218 50.03 -30.37 -0.40
CA ALA A 218 50.40 -31.67 0.15
C ALA A 218 50.01 -32.81 -0.81
N THR A 219 48.84 -32.71 -1.43
CA THR A 219 48.33 -33.70 -2.40
C THR A 219 49.13 -33.69 -3.71
N PHE A 220 49.50 -32.50 -4.21
CA PHE A 220 50.37 -32.35 -5.38
C PHE A 220 51.73 -33.01 -5.14
N MET A 221 52.34 -32.73 -3.98
CA MET A 221 53.63 -33.31 -3.60
C MET A 221 53.55 -34.83 -3.39
N ALA A 222 52.48 -35.34 -2.75
CA ALA A 222 52.27 -36.77 -2.59
C ALA A 222 52.21 -37.48 -3.95
N THR A 223 51.52 -36.90 -4.94
CA THR A 223 51.43 -37.45 -6.29
C THR A 223 52.79 -37.40 -7.02
N PHE A 224 53.48 -36.25 -6.97
CA PHE A 224 54.76 -36.06 -7.64
C PHE A 224 55.86 -36.99 -7.10
N PHE A 225 55.89 -37.23 -5.79
CA PHE A 225 56.85 -38.14 -5.17
C PHE A 225 56.41 -39.61 -5.29
N SER A 226 55.10 -39.90 -5.34
CA SER A 226 54.60 -41.26 -5.58
C SER A 226 55.01 -41.81 -6.95
N THR A 227 55.16 -40.97 -7.97
CA THR A 227 55.57 -41.39 -9.32
C THR A 227 57.08 -41.44 -9.51
N SER A 228 57.84 -40.67 -8.71
CA SER A 228 59.28 -40.46 -8.94
C SER A 228 60.20 -41.19 -7.93
N PHE A 229 59.70 -41.53 -6.72
CA PHE A 229 60.56 -42.00 -5.62
C PHE A 229 60.42 -43.47 -5.20
N PHE A 230 59.40 -44.21 -5.65
CA PHE A 230 59.23 -45.63 -5.34
C PHE A 230 59.83 -46.54 -6.42
N ASN A 231 61.14 -46.48 -6.63
CA ASN A 231 61.86 -47.60 -7.24
C ASN A 231 62.32 -48.54 -6.11
N PHE A 232 61.53 -49.59 -5.86
CA PHE A 232 61.97 -50.71 -5.02
C PHE A 232 62.96 -51.56 -5.83
N GLU A 233 64.20 -51.10 -5.95
CA GLU A 233 65.29 -51.99 -6.38
C GLU A 233 65.59 -52.96 -5.24
N GLN A 234 65.71 -54.24 -5.61
CA GLN A 234 65.63 -55.38 -4.70
C GLN A 234 66.69 -55.36 -3.60
N GLU A 235 66.27 -55.84 -2.43
CA GLU A 235 67.06 -56.16 -1.22
C GLU A 235 67.31 -55.01 -0.24
N GLY A 236 66.51 -54.99 0.83
CA GLY A 236 66.74 -54.19 2.03
C GLY A 236 65.72 -53.07 2.19
N ARG A 237 64.88 -53.18 3.21
CA ARG A 237 63.82 -52.25 3.58
C ARG A 237 64.42 -50.93 4.08
N HIS A 238 65.04 -50.14 3.20
CA HIS A 238 65.55 -48.81 3.51
C HIS A 238 64.50 -47.77 3.14
N VAL A 239 63.85 -47.23 4.16
CA VAL A 239 63.07 -46.00 4.05
C VAL A 239 64.05 -44.90 3.64
N SER A 240 63.92 -44.38 2.42
CA SER A 240 64.88 -43.42 1.85
C SER A 240 64.96 -42.14 2.68
N ASP A 241 66.18 -41.69 3.02
CA ASP A 241 66.49 -40.45 3.75
C ASP A 241 65.93 -39.17 3.07
N TRP A 242 65.43 -39.29 1.84
CA TRP A 242 64.81 -38.20 1.09
C TRP A 242 63.38 -37.81 1.53
N LEU A 243 62.76 -38.58 2.44
CA LEU A 243 61.47 -38.22 3.04
C LEU A 243 61.50 -36.86 3.76
N TRP A 244 62.65 -36.47 4.31
CA TRP A 244 62.80 -35.16 4.92
C TRP A 244 62.69 -34.02 3.89
N LEU A 245 63.19 -34.21 2.67
CA LEU A 245 63.09 -33.23 1.58
C LEU A 245 61.64 -33.02 1.14
N TYR A 246 60.85 -34.11 1.10
CA TYR A 246 59.40 -34.04 0.85
C TYR A 246 58.70 -33.12 1.87
N CYS A 247 58.96 -33.33 3.17
CA CYS A 247 58.37 -32.50 4.23
C CYS A 247 58.76 -31.03 4.09
N VAL A 248 60.02 -30.73 3.79
CA VAL A 248 60.52 -29.34 3.66
C VAL A 248 59.87 -28.62 2.48
N ILE A 249 59.76 -29.27 1.32
CA ILE A 249 59.19 -28.66 0.11
C ILE A 249 57.66 -28.51 0.24
N ALA A 250 56.98 -29.49 0.83
CA ALA A 250 55.53 -29.40 1.06
C ALA A 250 55.19 -28.23 2.02
N VAL A 251 55.96 -28.05 3.10
CA VAL A 251 55.76 -26.95 4.04
C VAL A 251 56.07 -25.60 3.38
N SER A 252 57.14 -25.50 2.59
CA SER A 252 57.50 -24.23 1.92
C SER A 252 56.45 -23.80 0.90
N LEU A 253 55.93 -24.73 0.09
CA LEU A 253 54.86 -24.44 -0.87
C LEU A 253 53.58 -23.97 -0.17
N THR A 254 53.23 -24.62 0.94
CA THR A 254 52.06 -24.24 1.75
C THR A 254 52.22 -22.82 2.30
N ILE A 255 53.38 -22.47 2.84
CA ILE A 255 53.68 -21.10 3.31
C ILE A 255 53.58 -20.09 2.16
N CYS A 256 54.11 -20.41 0.96
CA CYS A 256 54.03 -19.53 -0.20
C CYS A 256 52.59 -19.23 -0.62
N VAL A 257 51.73 -20.25 -0.68
CA VAL A 257 50.32 -20.08 -1.08
C VAL A 257 49.53 -19.29 -0.03
N LEU A 258 49.74 -19.58 1.27
CA LEU A 258 49.13 -18.81 2.37
C LEU A 258 49.60 -17.34 2.36
N ALA A 259 50.89 -17.10 2.14
CA ALA A 259 51.47 -15.75 2.07
C ALA A 259 50.94 -14.96 0.87
N GLY A 260 50.83 -15.59 -0.32
CA GLY A 260 50.26 -14.97 -1.51
C GLY A 260 48.82 -14.53 -1.30
N TRP A 261 47.99 -15.37 -0.69
CA TRP A 261 46.60 -15.05 -0.38
C TRP A 261 46.47 -13.96 0.70
N ALA A 262 47.29 -14.02 1.76
CA ALA A 262 47.29 -13.00 2.81
C ALA A 262 47.69 -11.60 2.27
N LEU A 263 48.64 -11.55 1.34
CA LEU A 263 49.01 -10.32 0.65
C LEU A 263 47.91 -9.80 -0.27
N TRP A 264 47.18 -10.71 -0.95
CA TRP A 264 46.03 -10.35 -1.78
C TRP A 264 44.92 -9.67 -0.97
N ILE A 265 44.50 -10.29 0.14
CA ILE A 265 43.46 -9.72 1.02
C ILE A 265 43.89 -8.39 1.63
N ARG A 266 45.16 -8.26 2.02
CA ARG A 266 45.70 -7.00 2.54
C ARG A 266 45.70 -5.89 1.48
N ARG A 267 45.80 -6.23 0.20
CA ARG A 267 45.69 -5.26 -0.90
C ARG A 267 44.25 -4.84 -1.14
N GLU A 268 43.30 -5.78 -1.16
CA GLU A 268 41.88 -5.47 -1.32
C GLU A 268 41.32 -4.64 -0.16
N ALA A 269 41.79 -4.86 1.08
CA ALA A 269 41.33 -4.09 2.24
C ALA A 269 41.83 -2.63 2.29
N LYS A 270 42.74 -2.23 1.38
CA LYS A 270 43.39 -0.91 1.39
C LYS A 270 42.96 -0.01 0.22
N ASN A 271 42.23 -0.56 -0.75
CA ASN A 271 41.58 0.16 -1.85
C ASN A 271 40.10 0.36 -1.55
#